data_AF-A0A2P8CX42-F1
#
_entry.id   AF-A0A2P8CX42-F1
#
_cell.length_a   1.000
_cell.length_b   1.000
_cell.length_c   1.000
_cell.angle_alpha   90.00
_cell.angle_beta   90.00
_cell.angle_gamma   90.00
#
_symmetry.space_group_name_H-M   'P 1'
#
loop_
_entity.id
_entity.type
_entity.pdbx_description
1 polymer ?
#
loop_
_entity_poly.entity_id
_entity_poly.type
_entity_poly.pdbx_seq_one_letter_code
_entity_poly.pdbx_strand_id
1 'polypeptide(L)'
;MKKFTTLLLLASSTLFHTASGYEDGKCMMAVTYSEMAYLTFKKATKATSTEAFGQAIKKGMEQAQQAAAYAVQCSCTNAETYTLTAYTIGKKGLDRTELKDMQAAAKKAMDLCLDAMSAAQQCNK
;
A
#
# COMPACT_ATOMS: atom_id res chain seq x y z
N MET A 1 -8.83 -3.00 -71.23
CA MET A 1 -8.32 -1.62 -71.03
C MET A 1 -8.27 -1.40 -69.52
N LYS A 2 -7.09 -1.52 -68.90
CA LYS A 2 -6.17 -0.45 -68.49
C LYS A 2 -6.75 0.51 -67.41
N LYS A 3 -6.09 0.50 -66.23
CA LYS A 3 -5.79 1.58 -65.25
C LYS A 3 -6.35 1.35 -63.84
N PHE A 4 -5.49 1.04 -62.86
CA PHE A 4 -4.61 1.90 -62.02
C PHE A 4 -5.30 2.12 -60.65
N THR A 5 -4.79 1.50 -59.58
CA THR A 5 -3.89 2.15 -58.59
C THR A 5 -4.66 3.01 -57.60
N THR A 6 -4.68 2.64 -56.31
CA THR A 6 -3.96 3.36 -55.24
C THR A 6 -4.34 2.81 -53.86
N LEU A 7 -3.32 2.28 -53.21
CA LEU A 7 -3.17 2.03 -51.78
C LEU A 7 -3.57 3.28 -50.96
N LEU A 8 -4.40 3.16 -49.93
CA LEU A 8 -4.32 4.09 -48.80
C LEU A 8 -4.51 3.32 -47.49
N LEU A 9 -3.38 2.85 -46.96
CA LEU A 9 -3.21 2.48 -45.56
C LEU A 9 -3.46 3.73 -44.71
N LEU A 10 -4.64 3.84 -44.11
CA LEU A 10 -4.82 4.68 -42.93
C LEU A 10 -4.36 3.89 -41.71
N ALA A 11 -3.03 3.87 -41.54
CA ALA A 11 -2.41 3.64 -40.25
C ALA A 11 -2.79 4.83 -39.36
N SER A 12 -3.95 4.73 -38.70
CA SER A 12 -4.28 5.59 -37.57
C SER A 12 -3.38 5.18 -36.42
N SER A 13 -2.17 5.75 -36.42
CA SER A 13 -1.25 5.76 -35.29
C SER A 13 -1.98 6.44 -34.13
N THR A 14 -2.70 5.66 -33.34
CA THR A 14 -3.03 6.04 -31.97
C THR A 14 -1.69 6.15 -31.26
N LEU A 15 -1.15 7.36 -31.26
CA LEU A 15 -0.17 7.85 -30.31
C LEU A 15 -0.74 7.56 -28.92
N PHE A 16 -0.39 6.40 -28.37
CA PHE A 16 -0.40 6.18 -26.93
C PHE A 16 0.59 7.17 -26.35
N HIS A 17 0.11 8.38 -26.05
CA HIS A 17 0.73 9.21 -25.05
C HIS A 17 0.63 8.42 -23.75
N THR A 18 1.70 7.72 -23.39
CA THR A 18 1.89 7.21 -22.04
C THR A 18 1.80 8.41 -21.11
N ALA A 19 0.67 8.53 -20.42
CA ALA A 19 0.46 9.51 -19.36
C ALA A 19 1.42 9.18 -18.22
N SER A 20 2.64 9.69 -18.29
CA SER A 20 3.70 9.53 -17.28
C SER A 20 3.43 10.30 -15.98
N GLY A 21 2.17 10.67 -15.70
CA GLY A 21 1.76 11.40 -14.49
C GLY A 21 0.77 10.65 -13.60
N TYR A 22 0.34 9.43 -13.99
CA TYR A 22 -0.63 8.64 -13.20
C TYR A 22 0.04 7.74 -12.16
N GLU A 23 1.31 7.37 -12.33
CA GLU A 23 2.05 6.53 -11.37
C GLU A 23 2.48 7.31 -10.13
N ASP A 24 2.81 8.59 -10.31
CA ASP A 24 3.34 9.48 -9.26
C ASP A 24 2.31 9.74 -8.14
N GLY A 25 1.02 9.90 -8.50
CA GLY A 25 -0.05 10.07 -7.51
C GLY A 25 -0.31 8.82 -6.65
N LYS A 26 -0.03 7.62 -7.17
CA LYS A 26 -0.31 6.35 -6.49
C LYS A 26 0.74 6.01 -5.45
N CYS A 27 2.02 6.29 -5.72
CA CYS A 27 3.06 6.12 -4.72
C CYS A 27 2.86 7.08 -3.55
N MET A 28 2.38 8.31 -3.80
CA MET A 28 1.94 9.20 -2.73
C MET A 28 0.78 8.62 -1.90
N MET A 29 -0.21 7.96 -2.52
CA MET A 29 -1.26 7.27 -1.78
C MET A 29 -0.73 6.10 -0.94
N ALA A 30 0.26 5.35 -1.45
CA ALA A 30 0.92 4.29 -0.69
C ALA A 30 1.64 4.86 0.55
N VAL A 31 2.30 6.01 0.42
CA VAL A 31 2.91 6.75 1.55
C VAL A 31 1.84 7.16 2.55
N THR A 32 0.78 7.83 2.11
CA THR A 32 -0.30 8.33 2.99
C THR A 32 -0.96 7.20 3.77
N TYR A 33 -1.34 6.10 3.10
CA TYR A 33 -1.96 4.98 3.80
C TYR A 33 -0.99 4.24 4.73
N SER A 34 0.30 4.18 4.38
CA SER A 34 1.32 3.63 5.29
C SER A 34 1.48 4.49 6.54
N GLU A 35 1.45 5.82 6.42
CA GLU A 35 1.48 6.74 7.56
C GLU A 35 0.23 6.60 8.44
N MET A 36 -0.96 6.53 7.83
CA MET A 36 -2.19 6.29 8.56
C MET A 36 -2.14 4.96 9.33
N ALA A 37 -1.66 3.89 8.67
CA ALA A 37 -1.48 2.59 9.30
C ALA A 37 -0.49 2.66 10.46
N TYR A 38 0.66 3.32 10.29
CA TYR A 38 1.64 3.56 11.35
C TYR A 38 1.01 4.24 12.57
N LEU A 39 0.29 5.34 12.38
CA LEU A 39 -0.36 6.07 13.48
C LEU A 39 -1.43 5.23 14.19
N THR A 40 -2.17 4.43 13.43
CA THR A 40 -3.21 3.55 13.99
C THR A 40 -2.60 2.36 14.73
N PHE A 41 -1.56 1.72 14.21
CA PHE A 41 -0.83 0.69 14.95
C PHE A 41 -0.15 1.27 16.19
N LYS A 42 0.38 2.51 16.14
CA LYS A 42 0.88 3.24 17.32
C LYS A 42 -0.21 3.49 18.36
N LYS A 43 -1.46 3.67 17.95
CA LYS A 43 -2.59 3.71 18.89
C LYS A 43 -2.83 2.33 19.52
N ALA A 44 -2.76 1.26 18.73
CA ALA A 44 -2.91 -0.11 19.22
C ALA A 44 -1.81 -0.49 20.24
N THR A 45 -0.54 -0.08 20.04
CA THR A 45 0.55 -0.33 21.01
C THR A 45 0.33 0.35 22.36
N LYS A 46 -0.51 1.38 22.42
CA LYS A 46 -0.85 2.14 23.63
C LYS A 46 -2.23 1.78 24.21
N ALA A 47 -2.91 0.79 23.63
CA ALA A 47 -4.25 0.40 24.09
C ALA A 47 -4.19 -0.15 25.52
N THR A 48 -5.16 0.24 26.36
CA THR A 48 -5.24 -0.19 27.77
C THR A 48 -6.19 -1.37 27.99
N SER A 49 -6.86 -1.84 26.94
CA SER A 49 -7.73 -3.01 26.95
C SER A 49 -7.65 -3.78 25.63
N THR A 50 -7.99 -5.06 25.66
CA THR A 50 -8.05 -5.93 24.46
C THR A 50 -9.10 -5.44 23.47
N GLU A 51 -10.20 -4.86 23.95
CA GLU A 51 -11.24 -4.27 23.10
C GLU A 51 -10.74 -3.02 22.36
N ALA A 52 -10.12 -2.07 23.08
CA ALA A 52 -9.53 -0.88 22.47
C ALA A 52 -8.41 -1.24 21.49
N PHE A 53 -7.61 -2.25 21.83
CA PHE A 53 -6.62 -2.82 20.93
C PHE A 53 -7.27 -3.37 19.67
N GLY A 54 -8.30 -4.22 19.81
CA GLY A 54 -9.00 -4.88 18.72
C GLY A 54 -9.59 -3.89 17.71
N GLN A 55 -10.20 -2.80 18.20
CA GLN A 55 -10.72 -1.73 17.35
C GLN A 55 -9.59 -1.02 16.57
N ALA A 56 -8.51 -0.64 17.27
CA ALA A 56 -7.40 0.06 16.64
C ALA A 56 -6.68 -0.83 15.62
N ILE A 57 -6.37 -2.08 15.97
CA ILE A 57 -5.57 -2.94 15.10
C ILE A 57 -6.31 -3.36 13.83
N LYS A 58 -7.63 -3.56 13.89
CA LYS A 58 -8.46 -3.82 12.69
C LYS A 58 -8.37 -2.66 11.70
N LYS A 59 -8.54 -1.43 12.19
CA LYS A 59 -8.38 -0.23 11.36
C LYS A 59 -6.95 -0.09 10.80
N GLY A 60 -5.93 -0.40 11.59
CA GLY A 60 -4.53 -0.38 11.13
C GLY A 60 -4.28 -1.38 10.01
N MET A 61 -4.85 -2.59 10.11
CA MET A 61 -4.80 -3.60 9.05
C MET A 61 -5.51 -3.14 7.76
N GLU A 62 -6.70 -2.56 7.86
CA GLU A 62 -7.40 -2.03 6.67
C GLU A 62 -6.57 -0.96 5.96
N GLN A 63 -5.95 -0.06 6.72
CA GLN A 63 -5.06 0.97 6.17
C GLN A 63 -3.79 0.36 5.55
N ALA A 64 -3.18 -0.65 6.18
CA ALA A 64 -2.05 -1.37 5.61
C ALA A 64 -2.42 -2.10 4.31
N GLN A 65 -3.63 -2.66 4.22
CA GLN A 65 -4.12 -3.28 3.00
C GLN A 65 -4.32 -2.26 1.88
N GLN A 66 -4.84 -1.06 2.18
CA GLN A 66 -4.92 0.03 1.21
C GLN A 66 -3.52 0.46 0.75
N ALA A 67 -2.58 0.62 1.68
CA ALA A 67 -1.19 0.96 1.36
C ALA A 67 -0.57 -0.06 0.40
N ALA A 68 -0.76 -1.37 0.64
CA ALA A 68 -0.30 -2.43 -0.24
C ALA A 68 -0.92 -2.31 -1.64
N ALA A 69 -2.23 -2.08 -1.73
CA ALA A 69 -2.93 -1.94 -3.00
C ALA A 69 -2.41 -0.75 -3.83
N TYR A 70 -2.08 0.37 -3.20
CA TYR A 70 -1.46 1.51 -3.89
C TYR A 70 0.02 1.27 -4.23
N ALA A 71 0.76 0.55 -3.36
CA ALA A 71 2.14 0.18 -3.63
C ALA A 71 2.27 -0.71 -4.88
N VAL A 72 1.34 -1.66 -5.07
CA VAL A 72 1.25 -2.46 -6.31
C VAL A 72 1.02 -1.55 -7.51
N GLN A 73 0.11 -0.58 -7.39
CA GLN A 73 -0.25 0.31 -8.49
C GLN A 73 0.86 1.27 -8.93
N CYS A 74 1.86 1.52 -8.08
CA CYS A 74 3.08 2.25 -8.43
C CYS A 74 4.33 1.36 -8.50
N SER A 75 4.14 0.05 -8.68
CA SER A 75 5.22 -0.92 -8.90
C SER A 75 6.29 -0.97 -7.79
N CYS A 76 5.92 -0.66 -6.55
CA CYS A 76 6.83 -0.60 -5.41
C CYS A 76 6.77 -1.87 -4.54
N THR A 77 7.44 -2.95 -4.98
CA THR A 77 7.40 -4.27 -4.33
C THR A 77 7.84 -4.26 -2.87
N ASN A 78 8.81 -3.42 -2.50
CA ASN A 78 9.26 -3.33 -1.10
C ASN A 78 8.16 -2.76 -0.20
N ALA A 79 7.49 -1.69 -0.62
CA ALA A 79 6.40 -1.09 0.15
C ALA A 79 5.20 -2.03 0.26
N GLU A 80 4.87 -2.74 -0.83
CA GLU A 80 3.86 -3.80 -0.82
C GLU A 80 4.21 -4.90 0.19
N THR A 81 5.44 -5.41 0.15
CA THR A 81 5.89 -6.49 1.03
C THR A 81 5.81 -6.09 2.50
N TYR A 82 6.30 -4.91 2.85
CA TYR A 82 6.27 -4.43 4.22
C TYR A 82 4.84 -4.22 4.73
N THR A 83 3.95 -3.64 3.92
CA THR A 83 2.55 -3.41 4.31
C THR A 83 1.73 -4.69 4.42
N LEU A 84 1.90 -5.65 3.52
CA LEU A 84 1.28 -6.99 3.63
C LEU A 84 1.81 -7.76 4.85
N THR A 85 3.09 -7.61 5.15
CA THR A 85 3.69 -8.20 6.36
C THR A 85 3.12 -7.53 7.61
N ALA A 86 2.95 -6.21 7.62
CA ALA A 86 2.32 -5.48 8.71
C ALA A 86 0.87 -5.94 8.94
N TYR A 87 0.08 -6.09 7.86
CA TYR A 87 -1.26 -6.68 7.91
C TYR A 87 -1.25 -8.07 8.55
N THR A 88 -0.35 -8.95 8.09
CA THR A 88 -0.26 -10.34 8.57
C THR A 88 0.12 -10.40 10.05
N ILE A 89 1.06 -9.57 10.49
CA ILE A 89 1.43 -9.47 11.91
C ILE A 89 0.29 -8.89 12.73
N GLY A 90 -0.42 -7.87 12.21
CA GLY A 90 -1.60 -7.31 12.84
C GLY A 90 -2.68 -8.36 13.09
N LYS A 91 -2.94 -9.22 12.09
CA LYS A 91 -3.88 -10.34 12.20
C LYS A 91 -3.45 -11.34 13.27
N LYS A 92 -2.17 -11.74 13.26
CA LYS A 92 -1.59 -12.60 14.32
C LYS A 92 -1.66 -11.95 15.71
N GLY A 93 -1.70 -10.62 15.79
CA GLY A 93 -1.87 -9.88 17.04
C GLY A 93 -3.29 -10.00 17.60
N LEU A 94 -4.31 -10.11 16.75
CA LEU A 94 -5.69 -10.37 17.18
C LEU A 94 -5.89 -11.77 17.76
N ASP A 95 -5.09 -12.73 17.31
CA ASP A 95 -5.16 -14.13 17.77
C ASP A 95 -4.43 -14.35 19.12
N ARG A 96 -3.82 -13.30 19.69
CA ARG A 96 -3.15 -13.36 21.01
C ARG A 96 -4.15 -13.09 22.14
N THR A 97 -3.90 -13.71 23.30
CA THR A 97 -4.75 -13.59 24.49
C THR A 97 -4.28 -12.49 25.44
N GLU A 98 -2.96 -12.29 25.55
CA GLU A 98 -2.37 -11.32 26.47
C GLU A 98 -2.19 -9.96 25.79
N LEU A 99 -2.72 -8.90 26.41
CA LEU A 99 -2.65 -7.53 25.85
C LEU A 99 -1.20 -7.09 25.55
N LYS A 100 -0.23 -7.51 26.37
CA LYS A 100 1.18 -7.18 26.16
C LYS A 100 1.73 -7.81 24.87
N ASP A 101 1.33 -9.04 24.56
CA ASP A 101 1.74 -9.73 23.34
C ASP A 101 1.04 -9.17 22.10
N MET A 102 -0.23 -8.81 22.26
CA MET A 102 -0.99 -8.05 21.26
C MET A 102 -0.25 -6.74 20.91
N GLN A 103 0.10 -5.94 21.92
CA GLN A 103 0.85 -4.69 21.76
C GLN A 103 2.21 -4.90 21.09
N ALA A 104 2.93 -5.97 21.43
CA ALA A 104 4.21 -6.32 20.81
C ALA A 104 4.05 -6.64 19.30
N ALA A 105 2.98 -7.35 18.92
CA ALA A 105 2.67 -7.58 17.51
C ALA A 105 2.32 -6.27 16.79
N ALA A 106 1.49 -5.41 17.39
CA ALA A 106 1.19 -4.09 16.85
C ALA A 106 2.43 -3.22 16.67
N LYS A 107 3.41 -3.31 17.58
CA LYS A 107 4.68 -2.59 17.48
C LYS A 107 5.48 -3.02 16.25
N LYS A 108 5.55 -4.32 15.97
CA LYS A 108 6.20 -4.84 14.76
C LYS A 108 5.48 -4.40 13.49
N ALA A 109 4.14 -4.45 13.48
CA ALA A 109 3.35 -3.95 12.36
C ALA A 109 3.54 -2.44 12.12
N MET A 110 3.62 -1.66 13.21
CA MET A 110 3.92 -0.22 13.17
C MET A 110 5.28 0.05 12.52
N ASP A 111 6.33 -0.66 12.93
CA ASP A 111 7.68 -0.46 12.40
C ASP A 111 7.75 -0.79 10.90
N LEU A 112 7.09 -1.88 10.46
CA LEU A 112 6.98 -2.22 9.04
C LEU A 112 6.24 -1.15 8.23
N CYS A 113 5.24 -0.48 8.80
CA CYS A 113 4.57 0.64 8.11
C CYS A 113 5.51 1.83 7.93
N LEU A 114 6.43 2.09 8.87
CA LEU A 114 7.46 3.11 8.73
C LEU A 114 8.46 2.76 7.62
N ASP A 115 8.85 1.48 7.52
CA ASP A 115 9.71 0.99 6.45
C ASP A 115 9.00 1.09 5.08
N ALA A 116 7.70 0.77 5.05
CA ALA A 116 6.89 0.90 3.84
C ALA A 116 6.74 2.33 3.34
N MET A 117 6.51 3.30 4.25
CA MET A 117 6.49 4.72 3.92
C MET A 117 7.80 5.12 3.22
N SER A 118 8.92 4.74 3.83
CA SER A 118 10.26 5.08 3.32
C SER A 118 10.52 4.42 1.96
N ALA A 119 10.12 3.17 1.79
CA ALA A 119 10.21 2.46 0.51
C ALA A 119 9.34 3.11 -0.58
N ALA A 120 8.08 3.44 -0.28
CA ALA A 120 7.17 4.09 -1.21
C ALA A 120 7.67 5.48 -1.64
N GLN A 121 8.24 6.26 -0.71
CA GLN A 121 8.88 7.54 -1.03
C GLN A 121 10.08 7.39 -1.97
N GLN A 122 10.83 6.29 -1.87
CA GLN A 122 11.95 6.01 -2.78
C GLN A 122 11.49 5.57 -4.16
N CYS A 123 10.34 4.89 -4.25
CA CYS A 123 9.69 4.54 -5.51
C CYS A 123 9.02 5.73 -6.20
N ASN A 124 8.72 6.80 -5.46
CA ASN A 124 8.16 8.07 -5.98
C ASN A 124 9.24 9.02 -6.56
N LYS A 125 10.41 8.52 -6.95
CA LYS A 125 11.55 9.33 -7.41
C LYS A 125 11.88 9.07 -8.87
#